data_AF-A0A965W6X7-F1
#
_entry.id   AF-A0A965W6X7-F1
#
_cell.length_a   1.000
_cell.length_b   1.000
_cell.length_c   1.000
_cell.angle_alpha   90.00
_cell.angle_beta   90.00
_cell.angle_gamma   90.00
#
_symmetry.space_group_name_H-M   'P 1'
#
loop_
_entity.id
_entity.type
_entity.pdbx_description
1 polymer ?
#
loop_
_entity_poly.entity_id
_entity_poly.type
_entity_poly.pdbx_seq_one_letter_code
_entity_poly.pdbx_strand_id
1 'polypeptide(L)'
;MLLLLKVQTGLPRRSLPVFLITLAMLASWIWFSRRPELDNWAVYFFGAYALGILAWWAGCAHFNWQRFAWVLIVAVTTLVLVHDFRWRMLVALLTAVTLARYGLRQWPDQAWAVTFARWLGERCYAVFLVHFSVLLGLNALIDHWPSFAATHPLRLLAAGWLGSIALGWAFHQWVEVPSMRLIQNGLPVLGMRRLWVAIRIGG
;
A
#
# COMPACT_ATOMS: atom_id res chain seq x y z
N MET A 1 -3.62 12.29 -21.27
CA MET A 1 -3.52 12.37 -19.78
C MET A 1 -2.09 12.36 -19.22
N LEU A 2 -1.02 12.19 -20.02
CA LEU A 2 0.33 12.69 -19.69
C LEU A 2 0.54 14.15 -20.15
N LEU A 3 -0.37 14.66 -20.98
CA LEU A 3 -0.43 16.07 -21.40
C LEU A 3 -1.09 17.01 -20.36
N LEU A 4 -1.83 16.48 -19.38
CA LEU A 4 -2.38 17.27 -18.26
C LEU A 4 -1.50 17.26 -17.00
N LEU A 5 -0.39 16.52 -17.03
CA LEU A 5 0.66 16.57 -16.00
C LEU A 5 1.83 17.47 -16.40
N LYS A 6 1.71 18.16 -17.54
CA LYS A 6 2.57 19.27 -17.93
C LYS A 6 1.94 20.59 -17.44
N VAL A 7 1.48 20.63 -16.19
CA VAL A 7 1.30 21.90 -15.45
C VAL A 7 2.70 22.43 -15.17
N GLN A 8 3.26 23.02 -16.23
CA GLN A 8 4.26 24.06 -16.13
C GLN A 8 3.62 25.22 -15.38
N THR A 9 4.03 25.44 -14.13
CA THR A 9 4.17 26.80 -13.60
C THR A 9 5.35 26.78 -12.65
N GLY A 10 6.38 27.55 -13.02
CA GLY A 10 7.73 27.57 -12.47
C GLY A 10 7.82 28.20 -11.09
N LEU A 11 7.56 27.40 -10.06
CA LEU A 11 7.97 27.60 -8.67
C LEU A 11 8.59 26.28 -8.17
N PRO A 12 9.34 26.22 -7.05
CA PRO A 12 10.04 25.01 -6.60
C PRO A 12 9.03 23.94 -6.11
N ARG A 13 8.38 23.25 -7.04
CA ARG A 13 7.08 22.57 -6.84
C ARG A 13 7.16 21.08 -6.53
N ARG A 14 8.35 20.48 -6.50
CA ARG A 14 8.54 19.08 -6.06
C ARG A 14 8.51 18.91 -4.55
N SER A 15 8.83 19.95 -3.77
CA SER A 15 8.87 19.89 -2.30
C SER A 15 7.51 20.03 -1.64
N LEU A 16 6.56 20.75 -2.26
CA LEU A 16 5.22 20.98 -1.71
C LEU A 16 4.43 19.67 -1.44
N PRO A 17 4.31 18.73 -2.39
CA PRO A 17 3.61 17.48 -2.11
C PRO A 17 4.34 16.61 -1.08
N VAL A 18 5.68 16.61 -1.07
CA VAL A 18 6.49 15.95 -0.02
C VAL A 18 6.20 16.53 1.35
N PHE A 19 6.18 17.85 1.44
CA PHE A 19 5.91 18.55 2.67
C PHE A 19 4.49 18.29 3.17
N LEU A 20 3.49 18.36 2.29
CA LEU A 20 2.10 18.07 2.63
C LEU A 20 1.90 16.62 3.09
N ILE A 21 2.51 15.65 2.40
CA ILE A 21 2.43 14.23 2.77
C ILE A 21 3.13 13.97 4.11
N THR A 22 4.29 14.59 4.32
CA THR A 22 5.04 14.46 5.59
C THR A 22 4.28 15.12 6.74
N LEU A 23 3.71 16.30 6.51
CA LEU A 23 2.89 17.00 7.50
C LEU A 23 1.64 16.20 7.84
N ALA A 24 0.96 15.64 6.84
CA ALA A 24 -0.19 14.78 7.04
C ALA A 24 0.15 13.45 7.73
N MET A 25 1.33 12.87 7.47
CA MET A 25 1.86 11.71 8.20
C MET A 25 2.05 12.04 9.69
N LEU A 26 2.73 13.15 9.99
CA LEU A 26 2.98 13.59 11.34
C LEU A 26 1.68 13.99 12.06
N ALA A 27 0.76 14.66 11.39
CA ALA A 27 -0.55 14.99 11.93
C ALA A 27 -1.38 13.73 12.23
N SER A 28 -1.36 12.74 11.34
CA SER A 28 -2.00 11.43 11.54
C SER A 28 -1.46 10.74 12.80
N TRP A 29 -0.13 10.67 12.96
CA TRP A 29 0.46 10.01 14.12
C TRP A 29 0.39 10.78 15.43
N ILE A 30 0.55 12.10 15.40
CA ILE A 30 0.61 12.90 16.63
C ILE A 30 -0.79 13.25 17.15
N TRP A 31 -1.74 13.53 16.25
CA TRP A 31 -3.06 14.02 16.62
C TRP A 31 -4.15 12.95 16.55
N PHE A 32 -4.21 12.20 15.44
CA PHE A 32 -5.27 11.20 15.23
C PHE A 32 -4.98 9.88 15.96
N SER A 33 -3.70 9.53 16.16
CA SER A 33 -3.30 8.27 16.82
C SER A 33 -3.57 8.23 18.34
N ARG A 34 -3.90 9.38 18.95
CA ARG A 34 -4.18 9.49 20.38
C ARG A 34 -5.66 9.30 20.74
N ARG A 35 -6.56 9.22 19.75
CA ARG A 35 -7.99 9.01 20.00
C ARG A 35 -8.38 7.59 19.61
N PRO A 36 -8.68 6.70 20.58
CA PRO A 36 -9.10 5.32 20.31
C PRO A 36 -10.34 5.25 19.41
N GLU A 37 -11.19 6.28 19.48
CA GLU A 37 -12.40 6.45 18.67
C GLU A 37 -12.13 6.48 17.15
N LEU A 38 -10.91 6.84 16.75
CA LEU A 38 -10.51 7.00 15.35
C LEU A 38 -9.72 5.81 14.79
N ASP A 39 -9.51 4.74 15.58
CA ASP A 39 -8.77 3.55 15.16
C ASP A 39 -9.38 2.84 13.92
N ASN A 40 -10.69 3.03 13.70
CA ASN A 40 -11.43 2.45 12.57
C ASN A 40 -11.38 3.29 11.29
N TRP A 41 -10.80 4.50 11.31
CA TRP A 41 -10.87 5.44 10.19
C TRP A 41 -9.59 5.47 9.35
N ALA A 42 -9.76 5.66 8.03
CA ALA A 42 -8.67 5.71 7.05
C ALA A 42 -7.57 6.74 7.38
N VAL A 43 -7.93 7.82 8.09
CA VAL A 43 -7.00 8.87 8.52
C VAL A 43 -5.90 8.33 9.44
N TYR A 44 -6.16 7.28 10.21
CA TYR A 44 -5.18 6.63 11.08
C TYR A 44 -4.14 5.79 10.30
N PHE A 45 -4.55 5.22 9.15
CA PHE A 45 -3.67 4.43 8.28
C PHE A 45 -2.80 5.30 7.37
N PHE A 46 -3.14 6.58 7.24
CA PHE A 46 -2.46 7.51 6.36
C PHE A 46 -0.97 7.62 6.64
N GLY A 47 -0.55 7.56 7.91
CA GLY A 47 0.86 7.66 8.28
C GLY A 47 1.75 6.59 7.64
N ALA A 48 1.31 5.32 7.67
CA ALA A 48 2.05 4.22 7.04
C ALA A 48 2.09 4.34 5.50
N TYR A 49 1.00 4.80 4.89
CA TYR A 49 0.90 5.00 3.45
C TYR A 49 1.82 6.13 2.96
N ALA A 50 1.78 7.27 3.65
CA ALA A 50 2.67 8.40 3.42
C ALA A 50 4.14 8.00 3.53
N LEU A 51 4.50 7.21 4.55
CA LEU A 51 5.86 6.71 4.73
C LEU A 51 6.32 5.81 3.57
N GLY A 52 5.42 4.99 3.02
CA GLY A 52 5.70 4.18 1.83
C GLY A 52 5.96 5.01 0.57
N ILE A 53 5.18 6.08 0.34
CA ILE A 53 5.40 7.02 -0.78
C ILE A 53 6.75 7.73 -0.61
N LEU A 54 7.04 8.19 0.60
CA LEU A 54 8.30 8.87 0.93
C LEU A 54 9.51 7.92 0.73
N ALA A 55 9.37 6.63 1.06
CA ALA A 55 10.39 5.62 0.82
C ALA A 55 10.68 5.41 -0.66
N TRP A 56 9.63 5.38 -1.51
CA TRP A 56 9.81 5.30 -2.95
C TRP A 56 10.55 6.51 -3.51
N TRP A 57 10.19 7.73 -3.08
CA TRP A 57 10.90 8.95 -3.47
C TRP A 57 12.34 9.02 -2.98
N ALA A 58 12.60 8.58 -1.75
CA ALA A 58 13.95 8.47 -1.21
C ALA A 58 14.81 7.50 -2.03
N GLY A 59 14.19 6.44 -2.52
CA GLY A 59 14.82 5.50 -3.40
C GLY A 59 15.21 6.11 -4.76
N CYS A 60 14.30 6.88 -5.40
CA CYS A 60 14.56 7.56 -6.68
C CYS A 60 15.48 8.79 -6.58
N ALA A 61 16.00 9.06 -5.39
CA ALA A 61 16.77 10.27 -5.10
C ALA A 61 18.15 10.27 -5.78
N HIS A 62 18.31 11.15 -6.78
CA HIS A 62 19.60 11.44 -7.40
C HIS A 62 20.39 12.52 -6.64
N PHE A 63 19.74 13.30 -5.76
CA PHE A 63 20.33 14.44 -5.06
C PHE A 63 20.53 14.19 -3.56
N ASN A 64 21.61 14.76 -3.01
CA ASN A 64 21.97 14.64 -1.59
C ASN A 64 20.88 15.13 -0.63
N TRP A 65 20.13 16.18 -1.00
CA TRP A 65 19.04 16.73 -0.17
C TRP A 65 17.91 15.73 0.08
N GLN A 66 17.55 14.92 -0.92
CA GLN A 66 16.48 13.94 -0.78
C GLN A 66 16.87 12.78 0.14
N ARG A 67 18.15 12.38 0.11
CA ARG A 67 18.70 11.40 1.07
C ARG A 67 18.71 11.95 2.50
N PHE A 68 19.07 13.23 2.66
CA PHE A 68 19.00 13.90 3.97
C PHE A 68 17.55 13.97 4.49
N ALA A 69 16.60 14.36 3.64
CA ALA A 69 15.18 14.38 4.01
C ALA A 69 14.66 12.99 4.43
N TRP A 70 15.08 11.93 3.75
CA TRP A 70 14.74 10.55 4.14
C TRP A 70 15.28 10.18 5.52
N VAL A 71 16.57 10.46 5.78
CA VAL A 71 17.19 10.22 7.09
C VAL A 71 16.44 11.01 8.18
N LEU A 72 16.06 12.25 7.91
CA LEU A 72 15.29 13.06 8.84
C LEU A 72 13.90 12.45 9.11
N ILE A 73 13.18 12.00 8.09
CA ILE A 73 11.87 11.34 8.23
C ILE A 73 11.99 10.06 9.07
N VAL A 74 13.00 9.23 8.80
CA VAL A 74 13.27 8.00 9.58
C VAL A 74 13.61 8.35 11.02
N ALA A 75 14.46 9.35 11.25
CA ALA A 75 14.84 9.78 12.59
C ALA A 75 13.63 10.31 13.38
N VAL A 76 12.83 11.20 12.81
CA VAL A 76 11.61 11.73 13.45
C VAL A 76 10.61 10.61 13.73
N THR A 77 10.39 9.69 12.78
CA THR A 77 9.51 8.53 12.98
C THR A 77 9.98 7.64 14.11
N THR A 78 11.30 7.42 14.20
CA THR A 78 11.92 6.61 15.26
C THR A 78 11.79 7.29 16.62
N LEU A 79 11.96 8.61 16.70
CA LEU A 79 11.75 9.38 17.93
C LEU A 79 10.31 9.28 18.43
N VAL A 80 9.33 9.41 17.52
CA VAL A 80 7.91 9.22 17.86
C VAL A 80 7.65 7.79 18.34
N LEU A 81 8.25 6.79 17.69
CA LEU A 81 8.12 5.38 18.07
C LEU A 81 8.72 5.06 19.44
N VAL A 82 9.85 5.67 19.81
CA VAL A 82 10.47 5.48 21.13
C VAL A 82 9.63 6.12 22.24
N HIS A 83 9.00 7.27 21.96
CA HIS A 83 8.15 7.95 22.93
C HIS A 83 6.79 7.25 23.11
N ASP A 84 6.21 6.71 22.05
CA ASP A 84 4.93 5.99 22.06
C ASP A 84 5.08 4.71 21.23
N PHE A 85 5.50 3.63 21.90
CA PHE A 85 5.82 2.37 21.23
C PHE A 85 4.57 1.71 20.68
N ARG A 86 4.51 1.63 19.34
CA ARG A 86 3.40 1.00 18.61
C ARG A 86 3.94 0.05 17.56
N TRP A 87 3.56 -1.22 17.68
CA TRP A 87 3.99 -2.28 16.75
C TRP A 87 3.70 -1.95 15.28
N ARG A 88 2.58 -1.28 15.02
CA ARG A 88 2.19 -0.84 13.67
C ARG A 88 3.16 0.17 13.06
N MET A 89 3.63 1.14 13.85
CA MET A 89 4.62 2.12 13.41
C MET A 89 5.98 1.48 13.17
N LEU A 90 6.38 0.54 14.05
CA LEU A 90 7.60 -0.24 13.85
C LEU A 90 7.56 -1.02 12.52
N VAL A 91 6.47 -1.75 12.27
CA VAL A 91 6.31 -2.52 11.03
C VAL A 91 6.29 -1.60 9.81
N ALA A 92 5.59 -0.45 9.87
CA ALA A 92 5.57 0.52 8.78
C ALA A 92 6.97 1.08 8.49
N LEU A 93 7.73 1.44 9.53
CA LEU A 93 9.09 1.97 9.41
C LEU A 93 10.04 0.93 8.83
N LEU A 94 10.03 -0.30 9.34
CA LEU A 94 10.85 -1.40 8.83
C LEU A 94 10.53 -1.69 7.36
N THR A 95 9.24 -1.70 7.01
CA THR A 95 8.80 -1.91 5.63
C THR A 95 9.29 -0.77 4.73
N ALA A 96 9.15 0.47 5.16
CA ALA A 96 9.57 1.64 4.39
C ALA A 96 11.08 1.71 4.20
N VAL A 97 11.89 1.41 5.23
CA VAL A 97 13.36 1.31 5.11
C VAL A 97 13.77 0.18 4.16
N THR A 98 13.09 -0.96 4.24
CA THR A 98 13.32 -2.08 3.32
C THR A 98 13.00 -1.67 1.88
N LEU A 99 11.85 -1.04 1.64
CA LEU A 99 11.47 -0.54 0.32
C LEU A 99 12.44 0.53 -0.20
N ALA A 100 12.89 1.47 0.62
CA ALA A 100 13.87 2.49 0.20
C ALA A 100 15.22 1.86 -0.16
N ARG A 101 15.67 0.84 0.57
CA ARG A 101 16.97 0.17 0.34
C ARG A 101 16.96 -0.75 -0.88
N TYR A 102 15.85 -1.43 -1.11
CA TYR A 102 15.74 -2.50 -2.11
C TYR A 102 14.91 -2.13 -3.34
N GLY A 103 14.08 -1.08 -3.27
CA GLY A 103 13.13 -0.71 -4.33
C GLY A 103 13.77 -0.18 -5.62
N LEU A 104 15.04 0.23 -5.61
CA LEU A 104 15.77 0.68 -6.81
C LEU A 104 17.00 -0.14 -7.16
N ARG A 105 17.25 -1.23 -6.43
CA ARG A 105 18.23 -2.19 -6.93
C ARG A 105 17.66 -2.77 -8.22
N GLN A 106 18.50 -2.88 -9.25
CA GLN A 106 18.15 -3.68 -10.41
C GLN A 106 18.20 -5.14 -9.96
N TRP A 107 17.05 -5.66 -9.56
CA TRP A 107 16.91 -7.08 -9.27
C TRP A 107 16.80 -7.82 -10.59
N PRO A 108 17.31 -9.06 -10.67
CA PRO A 108 16.94 -9.94 -11.77
C PRO A 108 15.41 -10.04 -11.80
N ASP A 109 14.79 -9.82 -12.96
CA ASP A 109 13.33 -9.90 -13.12
C ASP A 109 12.73 -11.27 -12.71
N GLN A 110 13.59 -12.28 -12.56
CA GLN A 110 13.25 -13.64 -12.15
C GLN A 110 13.47 -13.92 -10.66
N ALA A 111 13.94 -12.94 -9.86
CA ALA A 111 14.10 -13.11 -8.42
C ALA A 111 12.72 -13.43 -7.80
N TRP A 112 12.62 -14.59 -7.15
CA TRP A 112 11.36 -15.10 -6.60
C TRP A 112 10.64 -14.06 -5.72
N ALA A 113 11.39 -13.30 -4.91
CA ALA A 113 10.86 -12.29 -4.02
C ALA A 113 10.19 -11.12 -4.77
N VAL A 114 10.76 -10.69 -5.91
CA VAL A 114 10.20 -9.60 -6.72
C VAL A 114 8.94 -10.07 -7.45
N THR A 115 8.98 -11.28 -8.01
CA THR A 115 7.82 -11.88 -8.67
C THR A 115 6.68 -12.13 -7.68
N PHE A 116 6.99 -12.61 -6.48
CA PHE A 116 6.00 -12.82 -5.42
C PHE A 116 5.41 -11.50 -4.91
N ALA A 117 6.25 -10.49 -4.64
CA ALA A 117 5.78 -9.18 -4.20
C ALA A 117 4.88 -8.50 -5.25
N ARG A 118 5.23 -8.62 -6.54
CA ARG A 118 4.39 -8.15 -7.66
C ARG A 118 3.07 -8.92 -7.75
N TRP A 119 3.12 -10.25 -7.68
CA TRP A 119 1.92 -11.10 -7.69
C TRP A 119 0.96 -10.75 -6.55
N LEU A 120 1.50 -10.52 -5.36
CA LEU A 120 0.71 -10.15 -4.19
C LEU A 120 0.19 -8.71 -4.29
N GLY A 121 1.02 -7.79 -4.78
CA GLY A 121 0.67 -6.38 -4.98
C GLY A 121 -0.47 -6.18 -5.99
N GLU A 122 -0.47 -6.93 -7.10
CA GLU A 122 -1.58 -6.93 -8.07
C GLU A 122 -2.91 -7.36 -7.42
N ARG A 123 -2.86 -8.23 -6.41
CA ARG A 123 -4.06 -8.82 -5.78
C ARG A 123 -4.45 -8.16 -4.46
N CYS A 124 -3.64 -7.24 -3.93
CA CYS A 124 -3.84 -6.70 -2.60
C CYS A 124 -5.17 -5.92 -2.48
N TYR A 125 -5.58 -5.24 -3.55
CA TYR A 125 -6.85 -4.54 -3.62
C TYR A 125 -8.04 -5.51 -3.59
N ALA A 126 -8.03 -6.53 -4.44
CA ALA A 126 -9.05 -7.58 -4.45
C ALA A 126 -9.16 -8.30 -3.10
N VAL A 127 -8.02 -8.69 -2.52
CA VAL A 127 -7.95 -9.35 -1.20
C VAL A 127 -8.53 -8.44 -0.12
N PHE A 128 -8.16 -7.16 -0.10
CA PHE A 128 -8.70 -6.18 0.85
C PHE A 128 -10.22 -6.08 0.77
N LEU A 129 -10.78 -6.07 -0.44
CA LEU A 129 -12.21 -5.93 -0.65
C LEU A 129 -13.01 -7.15 -0.14
N VAL A 130 -12.51 -8.36 -0.38
CA VAL A 130 -13.24 -9.60 -0.02
C VAL A 130 -13.00 -10.06 1.41
N HIS A 131 -11.91 -9.60 2.04
CA HIS A 131 -11.49 -10.07 3.36
C HIS A 131 -12.58 -9.92 4.42
N PHE A 132 -13.27 -8.78 4.45
CA PHE A 132 -14.35 -8.54 5.41
C PHE A 132 -15.50 -9.55 5.24
N SER A 133 -15.90 -9.83 4.00
CA SER A 133 -16.94 -10.82 3.69
C SER A 133 -16.55 -12.23 4.14
N VAL A 134 -15.27 -12.58 3.99
CA VAL A 134 -14.74 -13.88 4.46
C VAL A 134 -14.79 -13.97 5.98
N LEU A 135 -14.38 -12.92 6.69
CA LEU A 135 -14.46 -12.88 8.16
C LEU A 135 -15.90 -12.99 8.67
N LEU A 136 -16.84 -12.32 8.00
CA LEU A 136 -18.26 -12.42 8.35
C LEU A 136 -18.79 -13.85 8.16
N GLY A 137 -18.43 -14.51 7.04
CA GLY A 137 -18.78 -15.91 6.80
C GLY A 137 -18.18 -16.88 7.83
N LEU A 138 -16.93 -16.64 8.26
CA LEU A 138 -16.31 -17.44 9.31
C LEU A 138 -16.96 -17.23 10.67
N ASN A 139 -17.34 -15.99 11.01
CA ASN A 139 -18.04 -15.73 12.26
C ASN A 139 -19.38 -16.47 12.31
N ALA A 140 -20.12 -16.53 11.20
CA ALA A 140 -21.33 -17.34 11.12
C ALA A 140 -21.03 -18.84 11.28
N LEU A 141 -19.91 -19.34 10.74
CA LEU A 141 -19.50 -20.73 10.91
C LEU A 141 -19.10 -21.06 12.36
N ILE A 142 -18.43 -20.13 13.04
CA ILE A 142 -18.05 -20.24 14.45
C ILE A 142 -19.30 -20.31 15.33
N ASP A 143 -20.29 -19.44 15.05
CA ASP A 143 -21.56 -19.42 15.77
C ASP A 143 -22.34 -20.73 15.58
N HIS A 144 -22.28 -21.32 14.38
CA HIS A 144 -22.92 -22.60 14.09
C HIS A 144 -22.21 -23.80 14.74
N TRP A 145 -20.88 -23.78 14.85
CA TRP A 145 -20.07 -24.87 15.42
C TRP A 145 -19.09 -24.38 16.52
N PRO A 146 -19.61 -23.96 17.69
CA PRO A 146 -18.79 -23.34 18.73
C PRO A 146 -17.78 -24.31 19.35
N SER A 147 -18.11 -25.60 19.46
CA SER A 147 -17.22 -26.63 20.00
C SER A 147 -16.00 -26.87 19.09
N PHE A 148 -16.20 -26.92 17.77
CA PHE A 148 -15.10 -27.02 16.81
C PHE A 148 -14.23 -25.77 16.86
N ALA A 149 -14.84 -24.58 16.96
CA ALA A 149 -14.12 -23.33 17.01
C ALA A 149 -13.22 -23.19 18.24
N ALA A 150 -13.72 -23.59 19.41
CA ALA A 150 -12.93 -23.60 20.65
C ALA A 150 -11.75 -24.58 20.59
N THR A 151 -11.94 -25.72 19.93
CA THR A 151 -10.92 -26.79 19.87
C THR A 151 -9.87 -26.54 18.78
N HIS A 152 -10.24 -25.82 17.71
CA HIS A 152 -9.39 -25.63 16.52
C HIS A 152 -9.26 -24.17 16.06
N PRO A 153 -8.90 -23.23 16.95
CA PRO A 153 -8.79 -21.81 16.60
C PRO A 153 -7.77 -21.54 15.49
N LEU A 154 -6.65 -22.28 15.48
CA LEU A 154 -5.61 -22.16 14.44
C LEU A 154 -6.11 -22.59 13.06
N ARG A 155 -7.00 -23.58 12.98
CA ARG A 155 -7.56 -24.04 11.70
C ARG A 155 -8.51 -23.00 11.13
N LEU A 156 -9.32 -22.37 11.98
CA LEU A 156 -10.22 -21.29 11.56
C LEU A 156 -9.43 -20.04 11.14
N LEU A 157 -8.38 -19.69 11.87
CA LEU A 157 -7.47 -18.60 11.48
C LEU A 157 -6.83 -18.88 10.12
N ALA A 158 -6.29 -20.08 9.92
CA ALA A 158 -5.70 -20.48 8.65
C ALA A 158 -6.74 -20.49 7.52
N ALA A 159 -7.95 -21.00 7.78
CA ALA A 159 -9.05 -21.02 6.82
C ALA A 159 -9.46 -19.61 6.42
N GLY A 160 -9.54 -18.66 7.36
CA GLY A 160 -9.85 -17.28 7.02
C GLY A 160 -8.76 -16.56 6.27
N TRP A 161 -7.52 -16.76 6.66
CA TRP A 161 -6.37 -16.18 5.98
C TRP A 161 -6.24 -16.72 4.54
N LEU A 162 -6.21 -18.04 4.38
CA LEU A 162 -6.12 -18.70 3.07
C LEU A 162 -7.37 -18.45 2.23
N GLY A 163 -8.55 -18.50 2.83
CA GLY A 163 -9.82 -18.22 2.17
C GLY A 163 -9.88 -16.78 1.62
N SER A 164 -9.37 -15.80 2.39
CA SER A 164 -9.27 -14.41 1.93
C SER A 164 -8.33 -14.27 0.74
N ILE A 165 -7.18 -14.94 0.76
CA ILE A 165 -6.22 -14.91 -0.36
C ILE A 165 -6.80 -15.61 -1.59
N ALA A 166 -7.42 -16.79 -1.41
CA ALA A 166 -8.00 -17.58 -2.49
C ALA A 166 -9.18 -16.85 -3.16
N LEU A 167 -10.10 -16.30 -2.36
CA LEU A 167 -11.22 -15.51 -2.89
C LEU A 167 -10.74 -14.19 -3.50
N GLY A 168 -9.74 -13.54 -2.91
CA GLY A 168 -9.16 -12.32 -3.49
C GLY A 168 -8.48 -12.60 -4.82
N TRP A 169 -7.81 -13.74 -4.96
CA TRP A 169 -7.26 -14.22 -6.23
C TRP A 169 -8.36 -14.50 -7.26
N ALA A 170 -9.44 -15.18 -6.86
CA ALA A 170 -10.56 -15.47 -7.75
C ALA A 170 -11.25 -14.19 -8.22
N PHE A 171 -11.49 -13.25 -7.29
CA PHE A 171 -12.05 -11.94 -7.58
C PHE A 171 -11.17 -11.14 -8.55
N HIS A 172 -9.86 -11.11 -8.30
CA HIS A 172 -8.91 -10.43 -9.19
C HIS A 172 -8.98 -11.02 -10.62
N GLN A 173 -9.05 -12.34 -10.76
CA GLN A 173 -9.07 -12.97 -12.09
C GLN A 173 -10.40 -12.85 -12.82
N TRP A 174 -11.52 -12.95 -12.11
CA TRP A 174 -12.85 -13.03 -12.72
C TRP A 174 -13.57 -11.69 -12.79
N VAL A 175 -13.21 -10.72 -11.95
CA VAL A 175 -13.86 -9.41 -11.91
C VAL A 175 -12.87 -8.33 -12.33
N GLU A 176 -11.75 -8.18 -11.62
CA GLU A 176 -10.84 -7.06 -11.83
C GLU A 176 -10.21 -7.05 -13.22
N VAL A 177 -9.64 -8.17 -13.66
CA VAL A 177 -9.01 -8.28 -14.98
C VAL A 177 -10.01 -8.09 -16.12
N PRO A 178 -11.20 -8.73 -16.13
CA PRO A 178 -12.22 -8.47 -17.15
C PRO A 178 -12.75 -7.04 -17.14
N SER A 179 -13.04 -6.45 -15.98
CA SER A 179 -13.52 -5.07 -15.86
C SER A 179 -12.49 -4.07 -16.39
N MET A 180 -11.20 -4.26 -16.08
CA MET A 180 -10.14 -3.43 -16.65
C MET A 180 -10.05 -3.56 -18.17
N ARG A 181 -10.19 -4.77 -18.72
CA ARG A 181 -10.22 -4.99 -20.18
C ARG A 181 -11.43 -4.33 -20.82
N LEU A 182 -12.61 -4.39 -20.20
CA LEU A 182 -13.82 -3.73 -20.69
C LEU A 182 -13.67 -2.21 -20.71
N ILE A 183 -13.10 -1.62 -19.66
CA ILE A 183 -12.80 -0.18 -19.63
C ILE A 183 -11.79 0.17 -20.73
N GLN A 184 -10.70 -0.59 -20.88
CA GLN A 184 -9.70 -0.35 -21.94
C GLN A 184 -10.27 -0.50 -23.36
N ASN A 185 -11.20 -1.44 -23.55
CA ASN A 185 -11.85 -1.70 -24.84
C ASN A 185 -13.06 -0.79 -25.12
N GLY A 186 -13.64 -0.16 -24.09
CA GLY A 186 -14.69 0.87 -24.19
C GLY A 186 -14.15 2.32 -24.30
N LEU A 187 -12.85 2.52 -24.05
CA LEU A 187 -12.11 3.76 -24.28
C LEU A 187 -11.63 4.09 -25.73
N PRO A 188 -12.06 3.45 -26.86
CA PRO A 188 -11.70 3.92 -28.21
C PRO A 188 -12.13 5.36 -28.50
N VAL A 189 -13.08 5.91 -27.74
CA VAL A 189 -13.67 7.23 -27.99
C VAL A 189 -12.89 8.39 -27.35
N LEU A 190 -11.97 8.15 -26.41
CA LEU A 190 -11.27 9.23 -25.66
C LEU A 190 -9.74 9.26 -25.81
N GLY A 191 -9.16 8.58 -26.81
CA GLY A 191 -7.75 8.80 -27.19
C GLY A 191 -6.69 8.46 -26.14
N MET A 192 -7.01 7.65 -25.11
CA MET A 192 -6.09 7.29 -24.02
C MET A 192 -5.22 6.06 -24.31
N ARG A 193 -5.41 5.36 -25.44
CA ARG A 193 -4.60 4.19 -25.84
C ARG A 193 -3.10 4.45 -25.94
N ARG A 194 -2.67 5.68 -26.26
CA ARG A 194 -1.25 6.03 -26.39
C ARG A 194 -0.51 6.21 -25.05
N LEU A 195 -1.23 6.31 -23.93
CA LEU A 195 -0.62 6.62 -22.62
C LEU A 195 -0.12 5.38 -21.87
N TRP A 196 -0.82 4.26 -22.01
CA TRP A 196 -0.45 3.01 -21.36
C TRP A 196 0.76 2.34 -22.03
N VAL A 197 0.88 2.46 -23.36
CA VAL A 197 2.01 1.91 -24.12
C VAL A 197 3.31 2.69 -23.86
N ALA A 198 3.23 4.03 -23.68
CA ALA A 198 4.41 4.86 -23.41
C ALA A 198 5.07 4.56 -22.04
N ILE A 199 4.31 4.10 -21.05
CA ILE A 199 4.85 3.75 -19.71
C ILE A 199 5.63 2.41 -19.76
N ARG A 200 5.34 1.53 -20.72
CA ARG A 200 6.00 0.22 -20.83
C ARG A 200 7.27 0.23 -21.70
N ILE A 201 7.50 1.26 -22.52
CA ILE A 201 8.61 1.31 -23.51
C ILE A 201 9.62 2.44 -23.20
N GLY A 202 9.48 3.11 -22.05
CA GLY A 202 10.40 4.15 -21.59
C GLY A 202 11.36 3.69 -20.49
N GLY A 203 11.74 2.39 -20.49
CA GLY A 203 12.81 1.84 -19.66
C GLY A 203 14.09 1.72 -20.49
#